data_AF-A0A542Z9D0-F1
#
_entry.id   AF-A0A542Z9D0-F1
#
_cell.length_a   1.000
_cell.length_b   1.000
_cell.length_c   1.000
_cell.angle_alpha   90.00
_cell.angle_beta   90.00
_cell.angle_gamma   90.00
#
_symmetry.space_group_name_H-M   'P 1'
#
loop_
_entity.id
_entity.type
_entity.pdbx_description
1 polymer ?
#
loop_
_entity_poly.entity_id
_entity_poly.type
_entity_poly.pdbx_seq_one_letter_code
_entity_poly.pdbx_strand_id
1 'polypeptide(L)'
;MPGRTGRGRHGRWTSKVTSWITALALVAAPEALASCDAAGDQARATPLAARRHYAANGNVPGSGGYPPGRLGFTIADVSTRQQLDQLPAGVEALVFVGSCRGADGEFVSRVGEFVGQPQVFGFYLMDEPDPQSCPASQLAQESAWIHQHAPGAVTFIVEQNLSSSKTPTYRGGYNAANTGVDLFGLDPYPCRSELSGCDGTMVGRFVAAAEAFGISRSTIVPVFQAFGGGQWVDDGGGSYLLPDPSQARELLAAWDRAVPHPAFDFVYSWGSQRGDIALETAPTSLQQVFVGHNRELTGPLPPAAP
;
A
#
# COMPACT_ATOMS: atom_id res chain seq x y z
N MET A 1 6.17 -49.83 23.83
CA MET A 1 5.74 -50.34 25.16
C MET A 1 6.45 -51.66 25.38
N PRO A 2 7.19 -51.84 26.48
CA PRO A 2 6.70 -51.90 27.86
C PRO A 2 7.37 -50.80 28.73
N GLY A 3 6.99 -50.46 29.96
CA GLY A 3 6.19 -51.11 31.00
C GLY A 3 6.87 -50.76 32.33
N ARG A 4 6.21 -49.91 33.12
CA ARG A 4 6.62 -49.28 34.40
C ARG A 4 7.31 -50.20 35.42
N THR A 5 8.17 -49.60 36.26
CA THR A 5 8.23 -49.62 37.75
C THR A 5 9.61 -49.04 38.15
N GLY A 6 9.89 -48.35 39.26
CA GLY A 6 9.21 -48.02 40.51
C GLY A 6 10.09 -47.01 41.29
N ARG A 7 9.51 -46.44 42.36
CA ARG A 7 10.05 -45.35 43.21
C ARG A 7 11.16 -45.80 44.18
N GLY A 8 11.96 -44.83 44.67
CA GLY A 8 12.73 -44.91 45.93
C GLY A 8 13.99 -44.02 45.87
N ARG A 9 14.03 -42.76 46.32
CA ARG A 9 13.98 -42.15 47.67
C ARG A 9 15.29 -42.31 48.48
N HIS A 10 15.78 -41.18 49.01
CA HIS A 10 16.86 -40.98 50.01
C HIS A 10 18.30 -41.07 49.47
N GLY A 11 19.29 -40.26 49.88
CA GLY A 11 19.40 -39.34 50.99
C GLY A 11 20.65 -38.44 50.85
N ARG A 12 20.72 -37.46 51.75
CA ARG A 12 21.65 -36.33 51.82
C ARG A 12 23.08 -36.71 52.27
N TRP A 13 24.02 -35.88 51.79
CA TRP A 13 25.16 -35.25 52.50
C TRP A 13 26.26 -36.14 53.11
N THR A 14 27.51 -35.87 52.75
CA THR A 14 28.45 -35.10 53.61
C THR A 14 29.73 -34.76 52.85
N SER A 15 30.28 -33.62 53.24
CA SER A 15 31.36 -32.85 52.63
C SER A 15 32.71 -33.19 53.26
N LYS A 16 33.81 -32.79 52.61
CA LYS A 16 34.68 -31.68 53.03
C LYS A 16 36.12 -31.80 52.48
N VAL A 17 36.75 -30.61 52.49
CA VAL A 17 38.17 -30.30 52.63
C VAL A 17 39.02 -30.34 51.37
N THR A 18 39.50 -29.16 50.96
CA THR A 18 40.92 -28.76 50.77
C THR A 18 40.92 -27.41 50.05
N SER A 19 41.89 -26.52 50.14
CA SER A 19 42.95 -26.25 51.11
C SER A 19 43.46 -24.85 50.75
N TRP A 20 44.01 -24.18 51.75
CA TRP A 20 44.57 -22.83 51.71
C TRP A 20 45.98 -22.82 51.11
N ILE A 21 46.44 -21.64 50.64
CA ILE A 21 47.75 -21.00 50.93
C ILE A 21 47.84 -19.71 50.07
N THR A 22 47.67 -18.50 50.64
CA THR A 22 48.67 -17.59 51.25
C THR A 22 49.01 -16.46 50.25
N ALA A 23 48.34 -15.31 50.34
CA ALA A 23 48.71 -14.09 51.07
C ALA A 23 49.52 -13.08 50.25
N LEU A 24 48.97 -11.89 50.01
CA LEU A 24 49.62 -10.62 50.39
C LEU A 24 48.65 -9.43 50.30
N ALA A 25 48.70 -8.64 51.38
CA ALA A 25 48.31 -7.26 51.64
C ALA A 25 47.42 -6.44 50.67
N LEU A 26 46.36 -5.89 51.26
CA LEU A 26 45.71 -4.61 50.92
C LEU A 26 46.73 -3.48 50.79
N VAL A 27 46.58 -2.62 49.76
CA VAL A 27 46.31 -1.17 49.85
C VAL A 27 45.75 -0.72 48.49
N ALA A 28 44.70 0.11 48.54
CA ALA A 28 43.88 0.56 47.44
C ALA A 28 44.60 1.41 46.37
N ALA A 29 44.30 1.12 45.11
CA ALA A 29 44.48 1.97 43.93
C ALA A 29 43.19 1.84 43.10
N PRO A 30 42.77 2.90 42.38
CA PRO A 30 41.41 2.99 41.85
C PRO A 30 41.17 1.87 40.86
N GLU A 31 40.03 1.18 40.97
CA GLU A 31 39.55 0.36 39.87
C GLU A 31 39.41 1.30 38.67
N ALA A 32 40.32 1.15 37.70
CA ALA A 32 40.04 1.58 36.35
C ALA A 32 38.75 0.85 35.97
N LEU A 33 37.64 1.57 35.97
CA LEU A 33 36.46 1.18 35.23
C LEU A 33 36.95 0.99 33.80
N ALA A 34 37.24 -0.26 33.44
CA ALA A 34 37.20 -0.66 32.06
C ALA A 34 35.76 -0.37 31.64
N SER A 35 35.56 0.81 31.04
CA SER A 35 34.42 1.05 30.19
C SER A 35 34.52 -0.05 29.15
N CYS A 36 33.77 -1.13 29.35
CA CYS A 36 33.20 -1.80 28.22
C CYS A 36 32.33 -0.73 27.58
N ASP A 37 32.92 0.04 26.67
CA ASP A 37 32.19 0.68 25.59
C ASP A 37 31.56 -0.49 24.83
N ALA A 38 30.45 -0.99 25.38
CA ALA A 38 29.34 -1.42 24.58
C ALA A 38 28.97 -0.14 23.81
N ALA A 39 29.68 0.08 22.71
CA ALA A 39 29.12 0.71 21.54
C ALA A 39 27.80 -0.04 21.34
N GLY A 40 26.75 0.52 21.94
CA GLY A 40 25.40 0.12 21.67
C GLY A 40 25.29 0.31 20.19
N ASP A 41 25.36 -0.81 19.47
CA ASP A 41 24.84 -0.93 18.15
C ASP A 41 23.34 -0.69 18.33
N GLN A 42 22.98 0.60 18.46
CA GLN A 42 21.69 1.06 18.02
C GLN A 42 21.73 0.73 16.55
N ALA A 43 21.33 -0.51 16.25
CA ALA A 43 20.77 -0.85 14.96
C ALA A 43 19.80 0.29 14.71
N ARG A 44 20.23 1.24 13.88
CA ARG A 44 19.33 2.19 13.24
C ARG A 44 18.31 1.26 12.64
N ALA A 45 17.12 1.20 13.24
CA ALA A 45 15.98 0.63 12.56
C ALA A 45 16.03 1.27 11.19
N THR A 46 16.32 0.48 10.16
CA THR A 46 16.19 0.95 8.79
C THR A 46 14.81 1.56 8.77
N PRO A 47 14.66 2.87 8.51
CA PRO A 47 13.34 3.44 8.37
C PRO A 47 12.62 2.53 7.40
N LEU A 48 11.45 2.00 7.78
CA LEU A 48 10.57 1.40 6.78
C LEU A 48 10.58 2.38 5.61
N ALA A 49 10.86 1.90 4.40
CA ALA A 49 10.67 2.74 3.23
C ALA A 49 9.25 3.30 3.39
N ALA A 50 9.15 4.63 3.55
CA ALA A 50 7.89 5.25 3.92
C ALA A 50 6.83 4.74 2.94
N ARG A 51 5.72 4.21 3.46
CA ARG A 51 4.64 3.70 2.61
C ARG A 51 4.24 4.83 1.67
N ARG A 52 4.16 4.53 0.38
CA ARG A 52 3.78 5.50 -0.62
C ARG A 52 2.27 5.62 -0.67
N HIS A 53 1.79 6.84 -0.82
CA HIS A 53 0.37 7.16 -0.80
C HIS A 53 0.02 7.96 -2.05
N TYR A 54 -0.85 7.40 -2.89
CA TYR A 54 -1.32 7.98 -4.14
C TYR A 54 -2.73 8.56 -3.95
N ALA A 55 -2.97 9.74 -4.51
CA ALA A 55 -4.31 10.35 -4.53
C ALA A 55 -4.66 10.71 -5.97
N ALA A 56 -5.62 10.03 -6.59
CA ALA A 56 -5.93 10.25 -8.00
C ALA A 56 -6.89 11.42 -8.24
N ASN A 57 -6.95 11.87 -9.50
CA ASN A 57 -7.94 12.82 -10.03
C ASN A 57 -7.89 14.24 -9.45
N GLY A 58 -7.54 15.23 -10.28
CA GLY A 58 -7.63 16.66 -9.94
C GLY A 58 -6.62 17.12 -8.88
N ASN A 59 -5.52 16.39 -8.70
CA ASN A 59 -4.55 16.57 -7.63
C ASN A 59 -3.32 17.43 -7.99
N VAL A 60 -3.10 17.70 -9.27
CA VAL A 60 -2.10 18.64 -9.79
C VAL A 60 -2.84 19.74 -10.54
N PRO A 61 -3.18 20.87 -9.88
CA PRO A 61 -3.89 21.96 -10.53
C PRO A 61 -2.98 22.60 -11.60
N GLY A 62 -3.57 23.14 -12.67
CA GLY A 62 -2.79 23.79 -13.75
C GLY A 62 -1.95 25.00 -13.31
N SER A 63 -2.23 25.54 -12.11
CA SER A 63 -1.42 26.57 -11.44
C SER A 63 -0.15 26.03 -10.79
N GLY A 64 0.07 24.71 -10.80
CA GLY A 64 1.19 24.03 -10.15
C GLY A 64 0.96 23.71 -8.67
N GLY A 65 1.88 22.93 -8.11
CA GLY A 65 1.83 22.42 -6.74
C GLY A 65 1.17 21.04 -6.62
N TYR A 66 1.13 20.53 -5.40
CA TYR A 66 0.54 19.23 -5.10
C TYR A 66 -0.24 19.30 -3.77
N PRO A 67 -1.49 19.82 -3.80
CA PRO A 67 -2.33 19.98 -2.62
C PRO A 67 -2.50 18.73 -1.74
N PRO A 68 -2.55 17.47 -2.28
CA PRO A 68 -2.62 16.28 -1.43
C PRO A 68 -1.41 16.10 -0.50
N GLY A 69 -0.26 16.67 -0.83
CA GLY A 69 0.93 16.62 0.03
C GLY A 69 0.68 17.13 1.45
N ARG A 70 -0.30 18.04 1.66
CA ARG A 70 -0.68 18.51 3.01
C ARG A 70 -1.27 17.40 3.89
N LEU A 71 -1.84 16.36 3.27
CA LEU A 71 -2.40 15.19 3.94
C LEU A 71 -1.42 14.00 3.96
N GLY A 72 -0.17 14.19 3.52
CA GLY A 72 0.85 13.14 3.54
C GLY A 72 0.87 12.21 2.34
N PHE A 73 0.14 12.53 1.26
CA PHE A 73 0.29 11.80 0.00
C PHE A 73 1.66 12.11 -0.63
N THR A 74 2.25 11.11 -1.27
CA THR A 74 3.62 11.17 -1.82
C THR A 74 3.69 10.87 -3.31
N ILE A 75 2.63 10.33 -3.92
CA ILE A 75 2.54 10.04 -5.35
C ILE A 75 1.46 10.91 -6.00
N ALA A 76 1.84 11.72 -6.98
CA ALA A 76 0.95 12.51 -7.81
C ALA A 76 0.45 11.72 -9.03
N ASP A 77 -0.74 12.10 -9.49
CA ASP A 77 -1.41 11.63 -10.71
C ASP A 77 -1.09 12.66 -11.78
N VAL A 78 -0.32 12.25 -12.79
CA VAL A 78 0.11 13.16 -13.86
C VAL A 78 -0.20 12.51 -15.20
N SER A 79 -0.60 13.32 -16.18
CA SER A 79 -0.82 12.86 -17.56
C SER A 79 0.00 13.64 -18.57
N THR A 80 0.73 14.67 -18.12
CA THR A 80 1.51 15.56 -18.98
C THR A 80 2.88 15.83 -18.39
N ARG A 81 3.85 16.09 -19.26
CA ARG A 81 5.19 16.49 -18.84
C ARG A 81 5.20 17.77 -18.01
N GLN A 82 4.31 18.72 -18.33
CA GLN A 82 4.14 19.95 -17.58
C GLN A 82 3.73 19.70 -16.12
N GLN A 83 2.81 18.79 -15.86
CA GLN A 83 2.41 18.43 -14.49
C GLN A 83 3.58 17.81 -13.72
N LEU A 84 4.35 16.93 -14.37
CA LEU A 84 5.54 16.31 -13.78
C LEU A 84 6.57 17.37 -13.36
N ASP A 85 6.91 18.29 -14.27
CA ASP A 85 7.91 19.34 -14.01
C ASP A 85 7.48 20.34 -12.91
N GLN A 86 6.18 20.38 -12.57
CA GLN A 86 5.62 21.21 -11.51
C GLN A 86 5.56 20.52 -10.14
N LEU A 87 5.94 19.24 -10.04
CA LEU A 87 5.87 18.52 -8.79
C LEU A 87 6.90 19.04 -7.78
N PRO A 88 6.51 19.22 -6.51
CA PRO A 88 7.45 19.53 -5.45
C PRO A 88 8.52 18.45 -5.30
N ALA A 89 9.70 18.83 -4.78
CA ALA A 89 10.75 17.87 -4.45
C ALA A 89 10.23 16.80 -3.48
N GLY A 90 10.56 15.53 -3.75
CA GLY A 90 10.14 14.39 -2.93
C GLY A 90 8.75 13.83 -3.26
N VAL A 91 7.99 14.45 -4.18
CA VAL A 91 6.76 13.88 -4.72
C VAL A 91 7.11 13.04 -5.94
N GLU A 92 6.74 11.77 -5.90
CA GLU A 92 6.83 10.84 -7.03
C GLU A 92 5.60 10.98 -7.94
N ALA A 93 5.69 10.47 -9.16
CA ALA A 93 4.61 10.51 -10.14
C ALA A 93 4.20 9.10 -10.56
N LEU A 94 2.88 8.86 -10.55
CA LEU A 94 2.25 7.78 -11.30
C LEU A 94 1.62 8.40 -12.54
N VAL A 95 2.14 8.03 -13.71
CA VAL A 95 1.72 8.63 -14.98
C VAL A 95 0.47 7.91 -15.48
N PHE A 96 -0.67 8.59 -15.51
CA PHE A 96 -1.89 8.07 -16.12
C PHE A 96 -1.75 8.05 -17.64
N VAL A 97 -1.82 6.84 -18.20
CA VAL A 97 -1.74 6.58 -19.64
C VAL A 97 -3.15 6.55 -20.23
N GLY A 98 -4.06 5.75 -19.67
CA GLY A 98 -5.42 5.61 -20.18
C GLY A 98 -5.47 5.11 -21.63
N SER A 99 -4.53 4.24 -22.02
CA SER A 99 -4.48 3.63 -23.35
C SER A 99 -4.81 2.14 -23.24
N CYS A 100 -5.41 1.59 -24.29
CA CYS A 100 -5.45 0.15 -24.49
C CYS A 100 -5.37 -0.18 -25.98
N ARG A 101 -4.29 0.27 -26.60
CA ARG A 101 -4.05 0.09 -28.03
C ARG A 101 -2.72 -0.59 -28.32
N GLY A 102 -2.00 -0.98 -27.26
CA GLY A 102 -0.66 -1.52 -27.37
C GLY A 102 0.37 -0.40 -27.41
N ALA A 103 1.65 -0.78 -27.52
CA ALA A 103 2.75 0.17 -27.65
C ALA A 103 2.84 0.76 -29.07
N ASP A 104 1.74 1.37 -29.54
CA ASP A 104 1.67 2.07 -30.83
C ASP A 104 2.47 3.38 -30.81
N GLY A 105 2.53 4.06 -31.97
CA GLY A 105 3.33 5.29 -32.10
C GLY A 105 2.88 6.43 -31.18
N GLU A 106 1.59 6.53 -30.85
CA GLU A 106 1.08 7.56 -29.92
C GLU A 106 1.42 7.20 -28.49
N PHE A 107 1.29 5.93 -28.11
CA PHE A 107 1.75 5.43 -26.81
C PHE A 107 3.23 5.72 -26.63
N VAL A 108 4.07 5.32 -27.58
CA VAL A 108 5.53 5.51 -27.52
C VAL A 108 5.88 6.99 -27.44
N SER A 109 5.23 7.85 -28.24
CA SER A 109 5.47 9.29 -28.20
C SER A 109 5.13 9.88 -26.83
N ARG A 110 3.96 9.55 -26.28
CA ARG A 110 3.48 10.13 -25.03
C ARG A 110 4.23 9.60 -23.80
N VAL A 111 4.35 8.28 -23.69
CA VAL A 111 5.03 7.62 -22.56
C VAL A 111 6.53 7.90 -22.60
N GLY A 112 7.11 8.03 -23.80
CA GLY A 112 8.51 8.38 -24.02
C GLY A 112 8.94 9.69 -23.34
N GLU A 113 8.05 10.67 -23.18
CA GLU A 113 8.35 11.95 -22.51
C GLU A 113 8.71 11.78 -21.02
N PHE A 114 8.27 10.68 -20.41
CA PHE A 114 8.47 10.35 -18.99
C PHE A 114 9.65 9.42 -18.76
N VAL A 115 10.19 8.80 -19.82
CA VAL A 115 11.32 7.87 -19.70
C VAL A 115 12.55 8.58 -19.15
N GLY A 116 13.20 7.94 -18.17
CA GLY A 116 14.41 8.44 -17.51
C GLY A 116 14.18 9.61 -16.54
N GLN A 117 12.93 10.02 -16.30
CA GLN A 117 12.65 11.07 -15.32
C GLN A 117 12.73 10.52 -13.90
N PRO A 118 13.55 11.11 -13.01
CA PRO A 118 13.81 10.54 -11.68
C PRO A 118 12.59 10.60 -10.74
N GLN A 119 11.59 11.43 -11.06
CA GLN A 119 10.36 11.55 -10.29
C GLN A 119 9.32 10.49 -10.66
N VAL A 120 9.47 9.78 -11.79
CA VAL A 120 8.47 8.81 -12.25
C VAL A 120 8.64 7.51 -11.47
N PHE A 121 7.64 7.22 -10.63
CA PHE A 121 7.54 5.96 -9.90
C PHE A 121 6.97 4.84 -10.79
N GLY A 122 6.00 5.17 -11.64
CA GLY A 122 5.36 4.19 -12.50
C GLY A 122 4.34 4.77 -13.47
N PHE A 123 3.64 3.87 -14.14
CA PHE A 123 2.64 4.15 -15.16
C PHE A 123 1.33 3.45 -14.82
N TYR A 124 0.26 4.24 -14.69
CA TYR A 124 -1.11 3.76 -14.54
C TYR A 124 -1.71 3.58 -15.94
N LEU A 125 -1.68 2.34 -16.44
CA LEU A 125 -1.98 2.03 -17.83
C LEU A 125 -3.45 2.29 -18.17
N MET A 126 -4.36 1.82 -17.32
CA MET A 126 -5.79 2.00 -17.52
C MET A 126 -6.56 1.87 -16.21
N ASP A 127 -7.61 2.68 -16.08
CA ASP A 127 -8.63 2.57 -15.04
C ASP A 127 -9.77 1.66 -15.51
N GLU A 128 -10.09 0.63 -14.72
CA GLU A 128 -11.11 -0.37 -14.98
C GLU A 128 -11.26 -0.78 -16.47
N PRO A 129 -10.20 -1.33 -17.12
CA PRO A 129 -10.29 -1.75 -18.51
C PRO A 129 -11.34 -2.86 -18.70
N ASP A 130 -12.21 -2.71 -19.71
CA ASP A 130 -13.16 -3.77 -20.12
C ASP A 130 -12.46 -4.77 -21.05
N PRO A 131 -12.32 -6.06 -20.67
CA PRO A 131 -11.68 -7.09 -21.50
C PRO A 131 -12.28 -7.27 -22.90
N GLN A 132 -13.53 -6.87 -23.12
CA GLN A 132 -14.17 -6.94 -24.44
C GLN A 132 -13.64 -5.89 -25.41
N SER A 133 -13.31 -4.71 -24.91
CA SER A 133 -12.79 -3.59 -25.72
C SER A 133 -11.30 -3.37 -25.58
N CYS A 134 -10.71 -3.90 -24.50
CA CYS A 134 -9.31 -3.82 -24.15
C CYS A 134 -8.70 -5.22 -23.98
N PRO A 135 -8.26 -5.87 -25.07
CA PRO A 135 -7.64 -7.20 -24.96
C PRO A 135 -6.37 -7.16 -24.11
N ALA A 136 -6.14 -8.17 -23.26
CA ALA A 136 -4.96 -8.27 -22.41
C ALA A 136 -3.63 -8.15 -23.18
N SER A 137 -3.60 -8.55 -24.46
CA SER A 137 -2.42 -8.40 -25.32
C SER A 137 -2.02 -6.94 -25.57
N GLN A 138 -2.94 -5.98 -25.46
CA GLN A 138 -2.63 -4.56 -25.60
C GLN A 138 -1.91 -4.04 -24.36
N LEU A 139 -2.46 -4.29 -23.17
CA LEU A 139 -1.78 -3.99 -21.90
C LEU A 139 -0.44 -4.71 -21.79
N ALA A 140 -0.33 -5.94 -22.33
CA ALA A 140 0.94 -6.66 -22.39
C ALA A 140 2.02 -5.95 -23.21
N GLN A 141 1.64 -5.42 -24.38
CA GLN A 141 2.57 -4.65 -25.21
C GLN A 141 2.98 -3.34 -24.53
N GLU A 142 2.04 -2.64 -23.90
CA GLU A 142 2.29 -1.40 -23.18
C GLU A 142 3.22 -1.63 -21.98
N SER A 143 2.93 -2.65 -21.15
CA SER A 143 3.75 -3.00 -19.99
C SER A 143 5.16 -3.42 -20.39
N ALA A 144 5.28 -4.32 -21.39
CA ALA A 144 6.58 -4.77 -21.87
C ALA A 144 7.44 -3.63 -22.43
N TRP A 145 6.83 -2.68 -23.15
CA TRP A 145 7.55 -1.52 -23.66
C TRP A 145 8.07 -0.65 -22.51
N ILE A 146 7.26 -0.40 -21.48
CA ILE A 146 7.66 0.36 -20.29
C ILE A 146 8.81 -0.34 -19.57
N HIS A 147 8.72 -1.64 -19.31
CA HIS A 147 9.79 -2.39 -18.66
C HIS A 147 11.10 -2.35 -19.44
N GLN A 148 11.04 -2.32 -20.78
CA GLN A 148 12.21 -2.22 -21.64
C GLN A 148 12.86 -0.82 -21.60
N HIS A 149 12.06 0.25 -21.51
CA HIS A 149 12.55 1.63 -21.73
C HIS A 149 12.67 2.45 -20.44
N ALA A 150 11.91 2.12 -19.41
CA ALA A 150 11.92 2.76 -18.09
C ALA A 150 12.22 1.72 -16.99
N PRO A 151 13.43 1.12 -16.98
CA PRO A 151 13.77 0.09 -16.00
C PRO A 151 13.61 0.62 -14.56
N GLY A 152 12.83 -0.08 -13.76
CA GLY A 152 12.54 0.28 -12.37
C GLY A 152 11.20 1.01 -12.16
N ALA A 153 10.56 1.48 -13.23
CA ALA A 153 9.18 1.98 -13.15
C ALA A 153 8.19 0.81 -13.07
N VAL A 154 7.19 0.93 -12.20
CA VAL A 154 6.10 -0.06 -12.11
C VAL A 154 5.01 0.20 -13.12
N THR A 155 4.29 -0.83 -13.56
CA THR A 155 3.04 -0.71 -14.29
C THR A 155 1.85 -1.09 -13.41
N PHE A 156 0.76 -0.34 -13.54
CA PHE A 156 -0.39 -0.42 -12.65
C PHE A 156 -1.69 -0.30 -13.45
N ILE A 157 -2.71 -1.06 -13.06
CA ILE A 157 -4.10 -0.87 -13.50
C ILE A 157 -5.02 -0.95 -12.28
N VAL A 158 -6.21 -0.37 -12.37
CA VAL A 158 -7.32 -0.71 -11.47
C VAL A 158 -8.16 -1.76 -12.19
N GLU A 159 -8.42 -2.88 -11.52
CA GLU A 159 -9.17 -3.99 -12.11
C GLU A 159 -10.66 -3.67 -12.19
N GLN A 160 -11.25 -3.88 -13.37
CA GLN A 160 -12.70 -3.86 -13.48
C GLN A 160 -13.31 -5.09 -12.80
N ASN A 161 -14.25 -4.90 -11.89
CA ASN A 161 -15.08 -6.00 -11.41
C ASN A 161 -16.04 -6.46 -12.53
N LEU A 162 -15.90 -7.71 -12.97
CA LEU A 162 -16.66 -8.28 -14.10
C LEU A 162 -18.00 -8.91 -13.68
N SER A 163 -18.46 -8.65 -12.45
CA SER A 163 -19.77 -9.06 -11.94
C SER A 163 -20.27 -8.05 -10.90
N SER A 164 -21.28 -8.43 -10.11
CA SER A 164 -21.78 -7.58 -9.02
C SER A 164 -20.81 -7.54 -7.84
N SER A 165 -20.83 -6.46 -7.08
CA SER A 165 -20.03 -6.23 -5.87
C SER A 165 -20.43 -7.13 -4.70
N LYS A 166 -21.58 -7.82 -4.81
CA LYS A 166 -22.01 -8.88 -3.90
C LYS A 166 -21.24 -10.19 -4.14
N THR A 167 -20.88 -10.45 -5.39
CA THR A 167 -20.16 -11.66 -5.84
C THR A 167 -19.10 -11.28 -6.87
N PRO A 168 -18.07 -10.51 -6.47
CA PRO A 168 -17.10 -9.97 -7.41
C PRO A 168 -16.32 -11.09 -8.10
N THR A 169 -15.87 -10.83 -9.32
CA THR A 169 -15.02 -11.76 -10.08
C THR A 169 -14.14 -10.99 -11.04
N TYR A 170 -12.89 -11.45 -11.17
CA TYR A 170 -11.95 -10.98 -12.18
C TYR A 170 -11.70 -12.04 -13.26
N ARG A 171 -12.46 -13.16 -13.25
CA ARG A 171 -12.33 -14.22 -14.26
C ARG A 171 -12.56 -13.65 -15.66
N GLY A 172 -11.53 -13.72 -16.49
CA GLY A 172 -11.54 -13.18 -17.85
C GLY A 172 -10.93 -11.77 -17.97
N GLY A 173 -10.51 -11.18 -16.85
CA GLY A 173 -9.80 -9.92 -16.76
C GLY A 173 -8.28 -10.11 -16.83
N TYR A 174 -7.56 -9.34 -16.02
CA TYR A 174 -6.11 -9.19 -16.15
C TYR A 174 -5.37 -9.71 -14.91
N ASN A 175 -4.21 -10.29 -15.16
CA ASN A 175 -3.26 -10.65 -14.12
C ASN A 175 -1.84 -10.57 -14.69
N ALA A 176 -0.84 -10.72 -13.83
CA ALA A 176 0.55 -10.62 -14.26
C ALA A 176 0.92 -11.63 -15.37
N ALA A 177 0.27 -12.81 -15.41
CA ALA A 177 0.59 -13.85 -16.38
C ALA A 177 0.13 -13.52 -17.81
N ASN A 178 -0.96 -12.78 -17.98
CA ASN A 178 -1.49 -12.43 -19.32
C ASN A 178 -1.16 -11.00 -19.77
N THR A 179 -0.77 -10.10 -18.85
CA THR A 179 -0.42 -8.71 -19.16
C THR A 179 1.01 -8.31 -18.80
N GLY A 180 1.69 -9.05 -17.92
CA GLY A 180 2.94 -8.57 -17.35
C GLY A 180 2.80 -7.24 -16.60
N VAL A 181 1.60 -6.84 -16.18
CA VAL A 181 1.40 -5.69 -15.29
C VAL A 181 1.87 -6.03 -13.88
N ASP A 182 2.54 -5.08 -13.22
CA ASP A 182 3.16 -5.33 -11.91
C ASP A 182 2.16 -5.26 -10.76
N LEU A 183 1.23 -4.30 -10.80
CA LEU A 183 0.36 -3.94 -9.68
C LEU A 183 -1.11 -3.79 -10.11
N PHE A 184 -2.03 -4.21 -9.24
CA PHE A 184 -3.46 -4.31 -9.52
C PHE A 184 -4.27 -3.64 -8.41
N GLY A 185 -4.95 -2.56 -8.73
CA GLY A 185 -5.83 -1.81 -7.85
C GLY A 185 -7.18 -2.51 -7.72
N LEU A 186 -7.71 -2.60 -6.51
CA LEU A 186 -9.04 -3.14 -6.24
C LEU A 186 -9.88 -2.08 -5.53
N ASP A 187 -11.04 -1.75 -6.10
CA ASP A 187 -11.86 -0.59 -5.75
C ASP A 187 -13.32 -0.95 -5.39
N PRO A 188 -13.54 -1.69 -4.29
CA PRO A 188 -14.87 -2.17 -3.90
C PRO A 188 -15.90 -1.06 -3.63
N TYR A 189 -15.47 0.15 -3.28
CA TYR A 189 -16.30 1.29 -2.84
C TYR A 189 -17.47 0.87 -1.91
N PRO A 190 -17.17 0.48 -0.66
CA PRO A 190 -18.13 -0.19 0.20
C PRO A 190 -19.24 0.67 0.80
N CYS A 191 -19.13 2.00 0.75
CA CYS A 191 -20.10 2.93 1.33
C CYS A 191 -21.15 3.33 0.31
N ARG A 192 -22.37 2.80 0.48
CA ARG A 192 -23.45 2.91 -0.51
C ARG A 192 -24.83 3.04 0.12
N SER A 193 -25.73 3.76 -0.54
CA SER A 193 -27.04 4.13 0.00
C SER A 193 -27.99 2.95 0.25
N GLU A 194 -27.98 1.95 -0.63
CA GLU A 194 -28.73 0.71 -0.56
C GLU A 194 -28.24 -0.23 0.54
N LEU A 195 -27.01 -0.01 1.02
CA LEU A 195 -26.43 -0.68 2.19
C LEU A 195 -26.70 0.09 3.50
N SER A 196 -27.27 1.32 3.41
CA SER A 196 -27.45 2.23 4.55
C SER A 196 -26.16 2.52 5.33
N GLY A 197 -25.02 2.56 4.63
CA GLY A 197 -23.71 2.74 5.25
C GLY A 197 -22.61 2.02 4.46
N CYS A 198 -21.58 1.55 5.17
CA CYS A 198 -20.43 0.86 4.58
C CYS A 198 -20.43 -0.64 4.89
N ASP A 199 -20.18 -1.48 3.89
CA ASP A 199 -19.94 -2.91 4.09
C ASP A 199 -18.44 -3.22 4.19
N GLY A 200 -17.90 -3.21 5.42
CA GLY A 200 -16.50 -3.54 5.67
C GLY A 200 -16.05 -4.93 5.23
N THR A 201 -16.98 -5.86 4.95
CA THR A 201 -16.64 -7.20 4.45
C THR A 201 -16.37 -7.23 2.94
N MET A 202 -16.75 -6.17 2.21
CA MET A 202 -16.58 -6.08 0.77
C MET A 202 -15.10 -6.13 0.34
N VAL A 203 -14.20 -5.50 1.12
CA VAL A 203 -12.74 -5.56 0.89
C VAL A 203 -12.25 -7.02 0.82
N GLY A 204 -12.64 -7.84 1.80
CA GLY A 204 -12.26 -9.25 1.84
C GLY A 204 -12.80 -10.05 0.65
N ARG A 205 -14.01 -9.75 0.18
CA ARG A 205 -14.60 -10.41 -1.00
C ARG A 205 -13.84 -10.08 -2.28
N PHE A 206 -13.48 -8.82 -2.48
CA PHE A 206 -12.73 -8.39 -3.67
C PHE A 206 -11.32 -8.98 -3.68
N VAL A 207 -10.62 -8.96 -2.54
CA VAL A 207 -9.29 -9.59 -2.43
C VAL A 207 -9.36 -11.10 -2.68
N ALA A 208 -10.33 -11.81 -2.11
CA ALA A 208 -10.50 -13.24 -2.35
C ALA A 208 -10.82 -13.56 -3.83
N ALA A 209 -11.62 -12.73 -4.49
CA ALA A 209 -11.92 -12.88 -5.91
C ALA A 209 -10.67 -12.66 -6.79
N ALA A 210 -9.83 -11.68 -6.45
CA ALA A 210 -8.57 -11.42 -7.13
C ALA A 210 -7.59 -12.60 -6.99
N GLU A 211 -7.43 -13.13 -5.77
CA GLU A 211 -6.59 -14.31 -5.51
C GLU A 211 -7.11 -15.55 -6.27
N ALA A 212 -8.43 -15.76 -6.30
CA ALA A 212 -9.03 -16.86 -7.04
C ALA A 212 -8.80 -16.77 -8.56
N PHE A 213 -8.55 -15.58 -9.09
CA PHE A 213 -8.20 -15.36 -10.49
C PHE A 213 -6.69 -15.39 -10.76
N GLY A 214 -5.86 -15.42 -9.72
CA GLY A 214 -4.40 -15.51 -9.84
C GLY A 214 -3.67 -14.16 -9.70
N ILE A 215 -4.34 -13.12 -9.18
CA ILE A 215 -3.66 -11.90 -8.75
C ILE A 215 -3.08 -12.16 -7.35
N SER A 216 -1.75 -12.07 -7.22
CA SER A 216 -1.08 -12.25 -5.94
C SER A 216 -1.47 -11.14 -4.97
N ARG A 217 -1.72 -11.48 -3.70
CA ARG A 217 -1.91 -10.49 -2.63
C ARG A 217 -0.79 -9.46 -2.54
N SER A 218 0.44 -9.84 -2.86
CA SER A 218 1.61 -8.96 -2.84
C SER A 218 1.61 -7.91 -3.97
N THR A 219 0.78 -8.08 -4.99
CA THR A 219 0.65 -7.15 -6.12
C THR A 219 -0.64 -6.33 -6.06
N ILE A 220 -1.46 -6.53 -5.01
CA ILE A 220 -2.69 -5.75 -4.82
C ILE A 220 -2.36 -4.37 -4.27
N VAL A 221 -2.98 -3.35 -4.86
CA VAL A 221 -2.99 -1.97 -4.38
C VAL A 221 -4.37 -1.67 -3.79
N PRO A 222 -4.47 -1.33 -2.50
CA PRO A 222 -5.72 -0.90 -1.89
C PRO A 222 -6.24 0.41 -2.52
N VAL A 223 -7.49 0.41 -3.00
CA VAL A 223 -8.17 1.65 -3.43
C VAL A 223 -9.21 2.02 -2.38
N PHE A 224 -9.00 3.17 -1.74
CA PHE A 224 -9.83 3.70 -0.67
C PHE A 224 -10.89 4.64 -1.23
N GLN A 225 -12.14 4.42 -0.82
CA GLN A 225 -13.23 5.35 -1.05
C GLN A 225 -13.04 6.59 -0.16
N ALA A 226 -12.90 7.77 -0.76
CA ALA A 226 -12.90 9.05 -0.07
C ALA A 226 -13.87 10.06 -0.72
N PHE A 227 -14.87 9.54 -1.44
CA PHE A 227 -15.87 10.33 -2.16
C PHE A 227 -17.31 9.85 -1.90
N GLY A 228 -18.29 10.71 -2.22
CA GLY A 228 -19.71 10.34 -2.33
C GLY A 228 -20.69 11.51 -2.39
N GLY A 229 -21.99 11.22 -2.49
CA GLY A 229 -23.07 12.23 -2.59
C GLY A 229 -23.31 12.81 -3.99
N GLY A 230 -22.58 12.35 -5.02
CA GLY A 230 -22.72 12.77 -6.42
C GLY A 230 -23.70 11.92 -7.24
N GLN A 231 -23.57 11.96 -8.56
CA GLN A 231 -24.47 11.28 -9.52
C GLN A 231 -23.99 9.90 -9.98
N TRP A 232 -22.93 9.37 -9.39
CA TRP A 232 -22.48 8.02 -9.65
C TRP A 232 -23.48 7.00 -9.08
N VAL A 233 -23.80 5.99 -9.87
CA VAL A 233 -24.72 4.90 -9.52
C VAL A 233 -23.91 3.62 -9.41
N ASP A 234 -24.09 2.89 -8.33
CA ASP A 234 -23.46 1.58 -8.14
C ASP A 234 -24.26 0.44 -8.81
N ASP A 235 -23.65 -0.75 -8.84
CA ASP A 235 -24.27 -1.96 -9.41
C ASP A 235 -25.42 -2.56 -8.58
N GLY A 236 -25.68 -2.03 -7.38
CA GLY A 236 -26.83 -2.31 -6.53
C GLY A 236 -28.02 -1.37 -6.78
N GLY A 237 -27.86 -0.35 -7.62
CA GLY A 237 -28.86 0.66 -7.93
C GLY A 237 -28.94 1.80 -6.92
N GLY A 238 -27.94 1.92 -6.04
CA GLY A 238 -27.80 3.04 -5.10
C GLY A 238 -26.84 4.12 -5.61
N SER A 239 -26.40 4.96 -4.68
CA SER A 239 -25.37 5.97 -4.85
C SER A 239 -24.24 5.76 -3.84
N TYR A 240 -23.03 6.17 -4.23
CA TYR A 240 -21.89 6.18 -3.32
C TYR A 240 -22.06 7.22 -2.21
N LEU A 241 -21.83 6.78 -0.97
CA LEU A 241 -21.85 7.63 0.21
C LEU A 241 -20.43 8.05 0.60
N LEU A 242 -20.26 9.31 0.98
CA LEU A 242 -19.00 9.75 1.57
C LEU A 242 -18.83 9.06 2.93
N PRO A 243 -17.74 8.30 3.18
CA PRO A 243 -17.54 7.67 4.47
C PRO A 243 -17.41 8.72 5.57
N ASP A 244 -18.03 8.48 6.71
CA ASP A 244 -17.71 9.26 7.91
C ASP A 244 -16.33 8.87 8.49
N PRO A 245 -15.77 9.64 9.44
CA PRO A 245 -14.44 9.33 9.99
C PRO A 245 -14.32 7.97 10.70
N SER A 246 -15.39 7.44 11.30
CA SER A 246 -15.37 6.09 11.90
C SER A 246 -15.33 5.03 10.81
N GLN A 247 -16.21 5.13 9.82
CA GLN A 247 -16.30 4.23 8.68
C GLN A 247 -14.97 4.20 7.90
N ALA A 248 -14.36 5.36 7.66
CA ALA A 248 -13.06 5.45 6.99
C ALA A 248 -11.96 4.68 7.74
N ARG A 249 -11.88 4.79 9.07
CA ARG A 249 -10.91 4.03 9.88
C ARG A 249 -11.16 2.53 9.82
N GLU A 250 -12.43 2.11 9.85
CA GLU A 250 -12.79 0.70 9.75
C GLU A 250 -12.41 0.11 8.39
N LEU A 251 -12.62 0.87 7.30
CA LEU A 251 -12.23 0.46 5.96
C LEU A 251 -10.71 0.41 5.77
N LEU A 252 -9.97 1.40 6.27
CA LEU A 252 -8.50 1.38 6.27
C LEU A 252 -7.97 0.16 7.05
N ALA A 253 -8.53 -0.13 8.23
CA ALA A 253 -8.16 -1.31 9.00
C ALA A 253 -8.55 -2.63 8.31
N ALA A 254 -9.64 -2.66 7.54
CA ALA A 254 -9.99 -3.82 6.73
C ALA A 254 -8.97 -4.06 5.62
N TRP A 255 -8.51 -2.99 4.97
CA TRP A 255 -7.44 -3.06 3.97
C TRP A 255 -6.11 -3.50 4.56
N ASP A 256 -5.68 -2.94 5.69
CA ASP A 256 -4.40 -3.33 6.32
C ASP A 256 -4.39 -4.81 6.74
N ARG A 257 -5.55 -5.37 7.13
CA ARG A 257 -5.67 -6.81 7.39
C ARG A 257 -5.59 -7.65 6.11
N ALA A 258 -6.17 -7.16 5.02
CA ALA A 258 -6.24 -7.90 3.76
C ALA A 258 -4.93 -7.84 2.96
N VAL A 259 -4.27 -6.68 2.96
CA VAL A 259 -3.06 -6.35 2.19
C VAL A 259 -2.13 -5.49 3.06
N PRO A 260 -1.34 -6.08 3.95
CA PRO A 260 -0.57 -5.34 4.97
C PRO A 260 0.66 -4.60 4.43
N HIS A 261 1.19 -5.01 3.28
CA HIS A 261 2.44 -4.49 2.71
C HIS A 261 2.30 -4.17 1.22
N PRO A 262 1.37 -3.30 0.82
CA PRO A 262 1.22 -2.94 -0.58
C PRO A 262 2.39 -2.03 -1.02
N ALA A 263 2.70 -2.03 -2.31
CA ALA A 263 3.73 -1.15 -2.88
C ALA A 263 3.41 0.34 -2.68
N PHE A 264 2.12 0.67 -2.75
CA PHE A 264 1.52 1.96 -2.39
C PHE A 264 0.02 1.72 -2.11
N ASP A 265 -0.67 2.71 -1.56
CA ASP A 265 -2.15 2.72 -1.55
C ASP A 265 -2.71 3.93 -2.31
N PHE A 266 -3.97 3.82 -2.70
CA PHE A 266 -4.65 4.70 -3.63
C PHE A 266 -5.87 5.30 -2.91
N VAL A 267 -6.03 6.62 -2.92
CA VAL A 267 -7.31 7.27 -2.62
C VAL A 267 -8.04 7.70 -3.90
N TYR A 268 -9.25 7.18 -4.09
CA TYR A 268 -10.20 7.70 -5.06
C TYR A 268 -11.32 8.44 -4.33
N SER A 269 -11.55 9.73 -4.57
CA SER A 269 -10.75 10.66 -5.39
C SER A 269 -10.29 11.85 -4.55
N TRP A 270 -9.24 12.53 -5.02
CA TRP A 270 -8.85 13.82 -4.49
C TRP A 270 -9.85 14.90 -4.89
N GLY A 271 -10.01 15.13 -6.19
CA GLY A 271 -10.91 16.10 -6.77
C GLY A 271 -12.31 15.54 -7.02
N SER A 272 -13.30 16.44 -7.08
CA SER A 272 -14.70 16.09 -7.31
C SER A 272 -14.96 15.63 -8.76
N GLN A 273 -15.88 14.68 -8.91
CA GLN A 273 -16.45 14.26 -10.18
C GLN A 273 -17.97 14.13 -10.08
N ARG A 274 -18.68 14.49 -11.14
CA ARG A 274 -20.16 14.36 -11.22
C ARG A 274 -20.89 14.92 -10.00
N GLY A 275 -20.36 16.01 -9.42
CA GLY A 275 -20.95 16.71 -8.29
C GLY A 275 -20.84 15.99 -6.94
N ASP A 276 -19.96 14.99 -6.81
CA ASP A 276 -19.67 14.37 -5.52
C ASP A 276 -18.87 15.31 -4.59
N ILE A 277 -18.83 14.93 -3.31
CA ILE A 277 -17.81 15.42 -2.38
C ILE A 277 -16.63 14.46 -2.51
N ALA A 278 -15.43 15.00 -2.73
CA ALA A 278 -14.18 14.24 -2.78
C ALA A 278 -13.25 14.67 -1.64
N LEU A 279 -12.10 14.00 -1.46
CA LEU A 279 -11.25 14.22 -0.29
C LEU A 279 -10.81 15.68 -0.12
N GLU A 280 -10.61 16.41 -1.22
CA GLU A 280 -10.24 17.84 -1.20
C GLU A 280 -11.26 18.70 -0.45
N THR A 281 -12.55 18.44 -0.66
CA THR A 281 -13.67 19.23 -0.12
C THR A 281 -14.43 18.51 0.99
N ALA A 282 -14.03 17.28 1.32
CA ALA A 282 -14.58 16.51 2.43
C ALA A 282 -14.40 17.23 3.78
N PRO A 283 -15.25 16.92 4.78
CA PRO A 283 -15.08 17.45 6.13
C PRO A 283 -13.67 17.23 6.66
N THR A 284 -13.12 18.22 7.36
CA THR A 284 -11.77 18.15 7.92
C THR A 284 -11.56 16.92 8.80
N SER A 285 -12.60 16.45 9.50
CA SER A 285 -12.55 15.23 10.30
C SER A 285 -12.23 13.98 9.47
N LEU A 286 -12.68 13.89 8.23
CA LEU A 286 -12.32 12.79 7.31
C LEU A 286 -10.89 12.97 6.79
N GLN A 287 -10.50 14.20 6.41
CA GLN A 287 -9.12 14.48 5.99
C GLN A 287 -8.10 14.09 7.08
N GLN A 288 -8.42 14.32 8.36
CA GLN A 288 -7.55 13.93 9.48
C GLN A 288 -7.39 12.41 9.64
N VAL A 289 -8.36 11.59 9.18
CA VAL A 289 -8.20 10.14 9.16
C VAL A 289 -7.08 9.74 8.19
N PHE A 290 -7.08 10.30 6.98
CA PHE A 290 -6.03 10.05 5.99
C PHE A 290 -4.69 10.64 6.39
N VAL A 291 -4.67 11.80 7.08
CA VAL A 291 -3.44 12.33 7.70
C VAL A 291 -2.84 11.34 8.70
N GLY A 292 -3.67 10.73 9.55
CA GLY A 292 -3.24 9.70 10.49
C GLY A 292 -2.64 8.51 9.74
N HIS A 293 -3.40 7.92 8.82
CA HIS A 293 -2.96 6.80 7.98
C HIS A 293 -1.61 7.05 7.28
N ASN A 294 -1.48 8.21 6.63
CA ASN A 294 -0.30 8.55 5.85
C ASN A 294 0.94 8.90 6.71
N ARG A 295 0.76 9.15 8.02
CA ARG A 295 1.86 9.52 8.94
C ARG A 295 2.23 8.41 9.92
N GLU A 296 1.30 7.53 10.27
CA GLU A 296 1.46 6.49 11.29
C GLU A 296 2.52 5.42 10.95
N LEU A 297 3.07 5.41 9.74
CA LEU A 297 4.08 4.44 9.30
C LEU A 297 5.53 4.97 9.35
N THR A 298 5.78 6.04 10.10
CA THR A 298 7.13 6.58 10.39
C THR A 298 7.65 6.22 11.80
N GLY A 299 6.93 5.41 12.58
CA GLY A 299 7.31 5.00 13.94
C GLY A 299 8.12 3.68 14.02
N PRO A 300 8.91 3.46 15.09
CA PRO A 300 9.64 2.20 15.30
C PRO A 300 8.68 1.03 15.57
N LEU A 301 9.01 -0.15 15.02
CA LEU A 301 8.23 -1.39 15.15
C LEU A 301 7.94 -1.75 16.62
N PRO A 302 6.77 -2.35 16.94
CA PRO A 302 6.58 -3.03 18.21
C PRO A 302 7.57 -4.21 18.33
N PRO A 303 8.12 -4.47 19.53
CA PRO A 303 9.07 -5.58 19.71
C PRO A 303 8.41 -6.90 19.33
N ALA A 304 9.17 -7.75 18.63
CA ALA A 304 8.73 -9.09 18.27
C ALA A 304 8.25 -9.84 19.52
N ALA A 305 7.08 -10.49 19.42
CA ALA A 305 6.53 -11.31 20.48
C ALA A 305 7.47 -12.49 20.80
N PRO A 306 7.54 -12.92 22.08
CA PRO A 306 8.51 -13.90 22.57
C PRO A 306 8.40 -15.28 21.92
#